data_AF-A0A1I7DQK2-F1
#
_entry.id   AF-A0A1I7DQK2-F1
#
_cell.length_a   1.000
_cell.length_b   1.000
_cell.length_c   1.000
_cell.angle_alpha   90.00
_cell.angle_beta   90.00
_cell.angle_gamma   90.00
#
_symmetry.space_group_name_H-M   'P 1'
#
loop_
_entity.id
_entity.type
_entity.pdbx_description
1 polymer ?
#
loop_
_entity_poly.entity_id
_entity_poly.type
_entity_poly.pdbx_seq_one_letter_code
_entity_poly.pdbx_strand_id
1 'polypeptide(L)'
;MTILNKSVISLIILLSGCTLGDNLEHRYTKETVVPAHMRNNDVCLSLPIHINETVVSAITYNTEKPLEQVIYPSDKQPESGLFCILPSEFKFKTGQEYLTQIEVNIRVDGEDKKTTRKAYVSAFQVVQKGDSFDIIQTVHK
;
A
#
# COMPACT_ATOMS: atom_id res chain seq x y z
N MET A 1 24.72 3.15 -62.76
CA MET A 1 25.63 2.32 -61.95
C MET A 1 26.44 3.29 -61.11
N THR A 2 26.43 3.30 -59.78
CA THR A 2 26.27 2.25 -58.77
C THR A 2 25.89 2.99 -57.46
N ILE A 3 24.68 2.81 -56.93
CA ILE A 3 24.38 1.92 -55.80
C ILE A 3 25.40 2.07 -54.65
N LEU A 4 25.10 2.92 -53.66
CA LEU A 4 25.21 2.58 -52.24
C LEU A 4 24.66 3.73 -51.36
N ASN A 5 23.34 3.78 -51.16
CA ASN A 5 22.75 4.68 -50.17
C ASN A 5 21.59 4.00 -49.42
N LYS A 6 21.84 2.76 -48.96
CA LYS A 6 20.83 1.93 -48.27
C LYS A 6 21.31 1.20 -47.01
N SER A 7 22.53 1.47 -46.51
CA SER A 7 23.08 0.72 -45.36
C SER A 7 23.04 1.43 -44.01
N VAL A 8 22.35 2.57 -43.85
CA VAL A 8 22.32 3.30 -42.56
C VAL A 8 21.03 3.06 -41.76
N ILE A 9 20.04 2.34 -42.30
CA ILE A 9 18.75 2.14 -41.60
C ILE A 9 18.76 0.90 -40.68
N SER A 10 19.72 -0.02 -40.82
CA SER A 10 19.76 -1.24 -39.99
C SER A 10 20.34 -1.06 -38.57
N LEU A 11 20.87 0.12 -38.22
CA LEU A 11 21.54 0.33 -36.93
C LEU A 11 20.69 1.04 -35.86
N ILE A 12 19.39 1.26 -36.10
CA ILE A 12 18.49 1.94 -35.15
C ILE A 12 17.57 0.96 -34.40
N ILE A 13 17.54 -0.32 -34.78
CA ILE A 13 16.65 -1.32 -34.16
C ILE A 13 17.26 -1.96 -32.89
N LEU A 14 18.54 -1.71 -32.59
CA LEU A 14 19.22 -2.25 -31.41
C LEU A 14 19.09 -1.38 -30.13
N LEU A 15 18.38 -0.25 -30.20
CA LEU A 15 18.14 0.63 -29.05
C LEU A 15 16.71 0.59 -28.50
N SER A 16 15.81 -0.20 -29.09
CA SER A 16 14.50 -0.49 -28.46
C SER A 16 14.67 -1.60 -27.43
N GLY A 17 15.41 -1.31 -26.36
CA GLY A 17 15.52 -2.14 -25.16
C GLY A 17 14.23 -2.18 -24.33
N CYS A 18 13.06 -2.15 -24.97
CA CYS A 18 11.81 -2.51 -24.32
C CYS A 18 11.60 -4.00 -24.59
N THR A 19 12.21 -4.84 -23.76
CA THR A 19 11.78 -6.22 -23.60
C THR A 19 10.32 -6.19 -23.19
N LEU A 20 9.43 -6.46 -24.16
CA LEU A 20 8.03 -6.70 -23.88
C LEU A 20 7.98 -7.93 -22.96
N GLY A 21 7.72 -7.72 -21.67
CA GLY A 21 7.59 -8.81 -20.69
C GLY A 21 8.66 -8.88 -19.60
N ASP A 22 9.29 -7.77 -19.22
CA ASP A 22 9.98 -7.74 -17.93
C ASP A 22 9.01 -8.14 -16.81
N ASN A 23 9.33 -9.21 -16.08
CA ASN A 23 8.57 -9.59 -14.89
C ASN A 23 8.79 -8.52 -13.80
N LEU A 24 7.79 -7.64 -13.65
CA LEU A 24 7.82 -6.56 -12.67
C LEU A 24 7.46 -7.03 -11.26
N GLU A 25 7.07 -8.29 -11.04
CA GLU A 25 6.71 -8.79 -9.71
C GLU A 25 7.87 -8.65 -8.73
N HIS A 26 9.12 -8.77 -9.19
CA HIS A 26 10.30 -8.51 -8.34
C HIS A 26 10.48 -7.03 -7.96
N ARG A 27 9.79 -6.11 -8.65
CA ARG A 27 9.84 -4.67 -8.34
C ARG A 27 8.85 -4.29 -7.23
N TYR A 28 7.70 -4.95 -7.15
CA TYR A 28 6.61 -4.59 -6.25
C TYR A 28 6.51 -5.51 -5.03
N THR A 29 6.15 -4.94 -3.89
CA THR A 29 5.77 -5.71 -2.71
C THR A 29 4.36 -6.23 -2.94
N LYS A 30 4.15 -7.55 -2.86
CA LYS A 30 2.81 -8.13 -2.99
C LYS A 30 1.91 -7.66 -1.85
N GLU A 31 0.74 -7.16 -2.20
CA GLU A 31 -0.28 -6.73 -1.25
C GLU A 31 -1.13 -7.90 -0.77
N THR A 32 -1.47 -7.87 0.51
CA THR A 32 -2.37 -8.83 1.16
C THR A 32 -3.53 -8.07 1.78
N VAL A 33 -4.75 -8.38 1.35
CA VAL A 33 -5.95 -7.73 1.90
C VAL A 33 -6.17 -8.19 3.33
N VAL A 34 -6.43 -7.24 4.23
CA VAL A 34 -6.74 -7.47 5.63
C VAL A 34 -8.04 -6.76 6.03
N PRO A 35 -8.82 -7.31 6.96
CA PRO A 35 -10.04 -6.67 7.41
C PRO A 35 -9.70 -5.48 8.32
N ALA A 36 -10.36 -4.36 8.08
CA ALA A 36 -10.55 -3.33 9.09
C ALA A 36 -11.81 -3.65 9.94
N HIS A 37 -11.92 -3.03 11.11
CA HIS A 37 -13.12 -3.02 11.96
C HIS A 37 -13.10 -1.82 12.89
N MET A 38 -14.26 -1.45 13.43
CA MET A 38 -14.35 -0.45 14.49
C MET A 38 -14.00 -1.07 15.85
N ARG A 39 -13.20 -0.37 16.66
CA ARG A 39 -12.96 -0.69 18.07
C ARG A 39 -12.83 0.58 18.88
N ASN A 40 -13.72 0.82 19.85
CA ASN A 40 -13.70 2.01 20.71
C ASN A 40 -13.61 3.36 19.95
N ASN A 41 -14.31 3.49 18.83
CA ASN A 41 -14.25 4.63 17.88
C ASN A 41 -12.97 4.74 17.03
N ASP A 42 -12.05 3.79 17.14
CA ASP A 42 -10.87 3.69 16.29
C ASP A 42 -11.15 2.75 15.11
N VAL A 43 -10.52 3.02 13.97
CA VAL A 43 -10.50 2.10 12.84
C VAL A 43 -9.27 1.22 12.95
N CYS A 44 -9.46 -0.08 13.20
CA CYS A 44 -8.36 -1.02 13.42
C CYS A 44 -8.25 -2.03 12.27
N LEU A 45 -7.04 -2.21 11.75
CA LEU A 45 -6.71 -3.25 10.79
C LEU A 45 -6.14 -4.48 11.51
N SER A 46 -6.67 -5.66 11.20
CA SER A 46 -6.16 -6.94 11.72
C SER A 46 -4.97 -7.42 10.89
N LEU A 47 -3.77 -7.19 11.40
CA LEU A 47 -2.53 -7.53 10.72
C LEU A 47 -2.02 -8.91 11.16
N PRO A 48 -1.83 -9.87 10.25
CA PRO A 48 -1.21 -11.16 10.56
C PRO A 48 0.33 -11.02 10.61
N ILE A 49 0.81 -10.13 11.48
CA ILE A 49 2.24 -9.87 11.68
C ILE A 49 2.89 -10.93 12.56
N HIS A 50 4.14 -11.27 12.25
CA HIS A 50 4.97 -12.11 13.10
C HIS A 50 5.76 -11.28 14.11
N ILE A 51 6.21 -11.92 15.20
CA ILE A 51 6.90 -11.26 16.32
C ILE A 51 8.20 -10.52 15.93
N ASN A 52 8.81 -10.91 14.81
CA ASN A 52 10.04 -10.31 14.27
C ASN A 52 9.78 -9.29 13.16
N GLU A 53 8.51 -8.99 12.85
CA GLU A 53 8.11 -8.03 11.84
C GLU A 53 7.72 -6.70 12.48
N THR A 54 8.15 -5.60 11.86
CA THR A 54 7.83 -4.24 12.29
C THR A 54 7.23 -3.45 11.14
N VAL A 55 6.31 -2.56 11.43
CA VAL A 55 5.82 -1.56 10.46
C VAL A 55 6.98 -0.64 10.08
N VAL A 56 7.22 -0.51 8.78
CA VAL A 56 8.22 0.39 8.19
C VAL A 56 7.58 1.57 7.47
N SER A 57 6.34 1.43 7.04
CA SER A 57 5.53 2.51 6.45
C SER A 57 4.06 2.23 6.67
N ALA A 58 3.27 3.26 6.95
CA ALA A 58 1.83 3.17 7.01
C ALA A 58 1.20 4.46 6.49
N ILE A 59 0.18 4.33 5.66
CA ILE A 59 -0.55 5.44 5.06
C ILE A 59 -2.04 5.13 5.00
N THR A 60 -2.87 6.14 5.26
CA THR A 60 -4.31 6.09 4.99
C THR A 60 -4.66 7.27 4.09
N TYR A 61 -5.49 7.04 3.08
CA TYR A 61 -5.94 8.11 2.18
C TYR A 61 -7.38 7.88 1.71
N ASN A 62 -8.06 8.97 1.37
CA ASN A 62 -9.36 8.92 0.70
C ASN A 62 -9.17 8.53 -0.79
N THR A 63 -9.91 7.55 -1.29
CA THR A 63 -9.71 7.04 -2.67
C THR A 63 -10.16 8.02 -3.75
N GLU A 64 -11.16 8.87 -3.49
CA GLU A 64 -11.61 9.93 -4.41
C GLU A 64 -10.70 11.17 -4.36
N LYS A 65 -10.05 11.42 -3.21
CA LYS A 65 -9.17 12.56 -2.96
C LYS A 65 -7.87 12.09 -2.28
N PRO A 66 -6.94 11.45 -3.01
CA PRO A 66 -5.74 10.89 -2.41
C PRO A 66 -4.83 11.89 -1.69
N LEU A 67 -4.94 13.20 -2.01
CA LEU A 67 -4.23 14.26 -1.29
C LEU A 67 -4.73 14.44 0.15
N GLU A 68 -5.96 14.01 0.47
CA GLU A 68 -6.46 13.87 1.84
C GLU A 68 -5.90 12.57 2.46
N GLN A 69 -4.57 12.54 2.65
CA GLN A 69 -3.83 11.41 3.23
C GLN A 69 -3.17 11.75 4.56
N VAL A 70 -2.86 10.71 5.32
CA VAL A 70 -1.99 10.76 6.49
C VAL A 70 -0.93 9.68 6.36
N ILE A 71 0.32 10.05 6.61
CA ILE A 71 1.43 9.11 6.77
C ILE A 71 1.67 9.00 8.28
N TYR A 72 1.63 7.78 8.80
CA TYR A 72 1.82 7.57 10.23
C TYR A 72 3.31 7.52 10.60
N PRO A 73 3.67 7.93 11.83
CA PRO A 73 5.02 7.80 12.34
C PRO A 73 5.55 6.36 12.25
N SER A 74 6.85 6.20 12.00
CA SER A 74 7.49 4.89 11.85
C SER A 74 7.62 4.10 13.16
N ASP A 75 7.48 4.77 14.30
CA ASP A 75 7.44 4.18 15.64
C ASP A 75 6.04 3.71 16.04
N LYS A 76 5.00 4.03 15.26
CA LYS A 76 3.66 3.50 15.46
C LYS A 76 3.62 2.02 15.06
N GLN A 77 3.63 1.15 16.06
CA GLN A 77 3.57 -0.30 15.88
C GLN A 77 2.20 -0.84 16.28
N PRO A 78 1.73 -1.92 15.63
CA PRO A 78 0.47 -2.56 15.98
C PRO A 78 0.55 -3.20 17.38
N GLU A 79 -0.54 -3.09 18.13
CA GLU A 79 -0.67 -3.72 19.44
C GLU A 79 -1.54 -4.97 19.32
N SER A 80 -1.02 -6.12 19.78
CA SER A 80 -1.73 -7.42 19.68
C SER A 80 -2.24 -7.75 18.26
N GLY A 81 -1.45 -7.40 17.23
CA GLY A 81 -1.81 -7.63 15.83
C GLY A 81 -2.79 -6.60 15.25
N LEU A 82 -3.11 -5.52 15.97
CA LEU A 82 -4.03 -4.48 15.51
C LEU A 82 -3.29 -3.16 15.26
N PHE A 83 -3.42 -2.64 14.05
CA PHE A 83 -3.02 -1.27 13.75
C PHE A 83 -4.25 -0.37 13.77
N CYS A 84 -4.39 0.43 14.83
CA CYS A 84 -5.56 1.28 15.04
C CYS A 84 -5.28 2.73 14.65
N ILE A 85 -6.24 3.35 13.97
CA ILE A 85 -6.24 4.73 13.53
C ILE A 85 -7.19 5.49 14.46
N LEU A 86 -6.61 6.37 15.27
CA LEU A 86 -7.33 7.19 16.23
C LEU A 86 -8.01 8.37 15.52
N PRO A 87 -9.17 8.85 16.01
CA PRO A 87 -9.80 10.08 15.50
C PRO A 87 -8.92 11.34 15.57
N SER A 88 -7.93 11.35 16.46
CA SER A 88 -6.94 12.43 16.57
C SER A 88 -5.88 12.39 15.47
N GLU A 89 -5.65 11.23 14.85
CA GLU A 89 -4.67 11.04 13.79
C GLU A 89 -5.30 11.27 12.41
N PHE A 90 -6.53 10.79 12.21
CA PHE A 90 -7.24 10.95 10.95
C PHE A 90 -8.75 11.05 11.16
N LYS A 91 -9.36 12.06 10.53
CA LYS A 91 -10.80 12.29 10.61
C LYS A 91 -11.49 11.70 9.39
N PHE A 92 -12.10 10.53 9.57
CA PHE A 92 -12.94 9.92 8.56
C PHE A 92 -14.25 10.69 8.36
N LYS A 93 -14.74 10.72 7.12
CA LYS A 93 -16.01 11.30 6.71
C LYS A 93 -16.94 10.18 6.27
N THR A 94 -18.19 10.25 6.72
CA THR A 94 -19.22 9.29 6.33
C THR A 94 -19.47 9.30 4.82
N GLY A 95 -19.72 8.11 4.25
CA GLY A 95 -20.02 7.90 2.84
C GLY A 95 -18.77 7.85 1.95
N GLN A 96 -17.58 8.11 2.49
CA GLN A 96 -16.33 8.09 1.74
C GLN A 96 -15.60 6.77 1.90
N GLU A 97 -14.91 6.38 0.81
CA GLU A 97 -14.02 5.23 0.79
C GLU A 97 -12.58 5.64 1.07
N TYR A 98 -11.90 4.79 1.82
CA TYR A 98 -10.52 4.96 2.23
C TYR A 98 -9.73 3.70 1.91
N LEU A 99 -8.46 3.87 1.58
CA LEU A 99 -7.49 2.81 1.55
C LEU A 99 -6.45 3.06 2.64
N THR A 100 -6.16 2.04 3.43
CA THR A 100 -5.00 2.01 4.31
C THR A 100 -4.03 0.96 3.82
N GLN A 101 -2.77 1.36 3.64
CA GLN A 101 -1.65 0.48 3.27
C GLN A 101 -0.60 0.52 4.36
N ILE A 102 -0.15 -0.66 4.78
CA ILE A 102 0.84 -0.84 5.84
C ILE A 102 1.93 -1.78 5.31
N GLU A 103 3.15 -1.27 5.19
CA GLU A 103 4.31 -2.08 4.89
C GLU A 103 4.97 -2.55 6.18
N VAL A 104 5.22 -3.85 6.25
CA VAL A 104 5.99 -4.47 7.33
C VAL A 104 7.24 -5.11 6.78
N ASN A 105 8.25 -5.21 7.62
CA ASN A 105 9.49 -5.86 7.27
C ASN A 105 10.13 -6.55 8.48
N ILE A 106 10.99 -7.52 8.22
CA ILE A 106 11.88 -8.08 9.24
C ILE A 106 13.11 -7.18 9.31
N ARG A 107 13.24 -6.42 10.39
CA ARG A 107 14.45 -5.62 10.63
C ARG A 107 15.56 -6.53 11.16
N VAL A 108 16.45 -6.95 10.26
CA VAL A 108 17.72 -7.59 10.63
C VAL A 108 18.80 -6.53 10.50
N ASP A 109 19.54 -6.27 11.58
CA ASP A 109 20.66 -5.30 11.62
C ASP A 109 20.29 -3.85 11.24
N GLY A 110 19.02 -3.48 11.40
CA GLY A 110 18.52 -2.13 11.05
C GLY A 110 18.34 -1.90 9.54
N GLU A 111 18.53 -2.93 8.71
CA GLU A 111 18.33 -2.86 7.27
C GLU A 111 16.97 -3.40 6.83
N ASP A 112 16.32 -2.64 5.95
CA ASP A 112 15.09 -3.03 5.29
C ASP A 112 15.37 -3.96 4.10
N LYS A 113 15.23 -5.27 4.31
CA LYS A 113 15.40 -6.25 3.22
C LYS A 113 14.15 -6.31 2.36
N LYS A 114 14.29 -6.08 1.05
CA LYS A 114 13.16 -6.12 0.10
C LYS A 114 12.45 -7.48 0.07
N THR A 115 13.21 -8.56 0.19
CA THR A 115 12.70 -9.94 0.11
C THR A 115 11.78 -10.34 1.26
N THR A 116 11.85 -9.63 2.38
CA THR A 116 11.03 -9.88 3.57
C THR A 116 9.92 -8.85 3.75
N ARG A 117 9.84 -7.87 2.84
CA ARG A 117 8.83 -6.83 2.89
C ARG A 117 7.46 -7.40 2.50
N LYS A 118 6.45 -7.06 3.27
CA LYS A 118 5.04 -7.39 2.99
C LYS A 118 4.23 -6.10 3.03
N ALA A 119 3.19 -6.02 2.21
CA ALA A 119 2.24 -4.93 2.24
C ALA A 119 0.87 -5.50 2.63
N TYR A 120 0.24 -4.91 3.65
CA TYR A 120 -1.13 -5.18 4.03
C TYR A 120 -2.00 -4.00 3.62
N VAL A 121 -3.13 -4.28 2.98
CA VAL A 121 -4.04 -3.26 2.48
C VAL A 121 -5.46 -3.51 2.99
N SER A 122 -6.18 -2.45 3.31
CA SER A 122 -7.60 -2.52 3.64
C SER A 122 -8.32 -1.36 2.97
N ALA A 123 -9.31 -1.70 2.13
CA ALA A 123 -10.23 -0.75 1.54
C ALA A 123 -11.55 -0.81 2.30
N PHE A 124 -12.06 0.33 2.74
CA PHE A 124 -13.30 0.38 3.49
C PHE A 124 -14.01 1.71 3.32
N GLN A 125 -15.34 1.65 3.38
CA GLN A 125 -16.20 2.82 3.48
C GLN A 125 -16.57 3.05 4.94
N VAL A 126 -16.53 4.31 5.38
CA VAL A 126 -17.02 4.69 6.71
C VAL A 126 -18.48 5.12 6.60
N VAL A 127 -19.35 4.54 7.43
CA VAL A 127 -20.79 4.84 7.44
C VAL A 127 -21.24 5.29 8.82
N GLN A 128 -22.18 6.23 8.89
CA GLN A 128 -22.71 6.71 10.16
C GLN A 128 -23.65 5.67 10.77
N LYS A 129 -23.53 5.48 12.09
CA LYS A 129 -24.38 4.60 12.89
C LYS A 129 -24.74 5.29 14.19
N GLY A 130 -25.82 6.09 14.17
CA GLY A 130 -26.18 6.95 15.30
C GLY A 130 -25.09 8.00 15.56
N ASP A 131 -24.56 8.01 16.79
CA ASP A 131 -23.48 8.91 17.22
C ASP A 131 -22.07 8.35 16.96
N SER A 132 -21.97 7.14 16.37
CA SER A 132 -20.70 6.51 16.03
C SER A 132 -20.57 6.24 14.53
N PHE A 133 -19.43 5.65 14.16
CA PHE A 133 -19.22 5.11 12.82
C PHE A 133 -19.28 3.57 12.83
N ASP A 134 -19.63 3.01 11.68
CA ASP A 134 -19.40 1.63 11.30
C ASP A 134 -18.54 1.62 10.04
N ILE A 135 -18.01 0.45 9.68
CA ILE A 135 -17.25 0.30 8.45
C ILE A 135 -17.83 -0.79 7.56
N ILE A 136 -17.75 -0.58 6.26
CA ILE A 136 -18.09 -1.57 5.23
C ILE A 136 -16.81 -1.89 4.48
N GLN A 137 -16.39 -3.16 4.50
CA GLN A 137 -15.25 -3.61 3.72
C GLN A 137 -15.55 -3.45 2.22
N THR A 138 -14.65 -2.80 1.51
CA THR A 138 -14.72 -2.65 0.05
C THR A 138 -13.55 -3.38 -0.60
N VAL A 139 -13.57 -3.46 -1.93
CA VAL A 139 -12.56 -4.21 -2.70
C VAL A 139 -11.52 -3.25 -3.23
N HIS A 140 -10.27 -3.44 -2.80
CA HIS A 140 -9.12 -2.87 -3.49
C HIS A 140 -8.89 -3.66 -4.79
N LYS A 141 -8.94 -2.99 -5.95
CA LYS A 141 -8.81 -3.61 -7.29
C LYS A 141 -7.44 -3.36 -7.88
#